data_AF-A0A662WG07-F1
#
_entry.id   AF-A0A662WG07-F1
#
_cell.length_a   1.000
_cell.length_b   1.000
_cell.length_c   1.000
_cell.angle_alpha   90.00
_cell.angle_beta   90.00
_cell.angle_gamma   90.00
#
_symmetry.space_group_name_H-M   'P 1'
#
loop_
_entity.id
_entity.type
_entity.pdbx_description
1 polymer ?
#
loop_
_entity_poly.entity_id
_entity_poly.type
_entity_poly.pdbx_seq_one_letter_code
_entity_poly.pdbx_strand_id
1 'polypeptide(L)'
;MQKLVWTAALGVLLLVAWAAQLWGSSSLRGDEQSNEAHVSAGFAHMFATKTMYWDQREAQGGRNDASLMRALVALPALAETPSRALFRQELQLIQTQIVARHGIRYPTGGNIREIMALLKKLQPFVDDLPSWLQNYTLPYNMTMEGELATAGAREMQEFGARSLARSGQHSPVEYTKTKYRVAHTFVPRARDSAIA
;
A
#
# COMPACT_ATOMS: atom_id res chain seq x y z
N MET A 1 -14.91 -63.87 7.31
CA MET A 1 -14.63 -63.08 6.09
C MET A 1 -14.93 -61.58 6.20
N GLN A 2 -15.42 -61.05 7.33
CA GLN A 2 -15.69 -59.60 7.47
C GLN A 2 -14.49 -58.75 7.94
N LYS A 3 -13.49 -59.30 8.63
CA LYS A 3 -12.38 -58.50 9.19
C LYS A 3 -11.32 -58.08 8.15
N LEU A 4 -11.31 -58.69 6.96
CA LEU A 4 -10.32 -58.40 5.91
C LEU A 4 -10.72 -57.23 5.00
N VAL A 5 -12.02 -56.89 4.97
CA VAL A 5 -12.55 -55.80 4.12
C VAL A 5 -12.29 -54.43 4.75
N TRP A 6 -12.30 -54.35 6.09
CA TRP A 6 -12.10 -53.09 6.82
C TRP A 6 -10.65 -52.60 6.79
N THR A 7 -9.67 -53.51 6.76
CA THR A 7 -8.25 -53.14 6.65
C THR A 7 -7.88 -52.63 5.25
N ALA A 8 -8.51 -53.18 4.21
CA ALA A 8 -8.33 -52.69 2.84
C ALA A 8 -8.97 -51.30 2.63
N ALA A 9 -10.16 -51.07 3.21
CA ALA A 9 -10.85 -49.78 3.13
C ALA A 9 -10.08 -48.65 3.84
N LEU A 10 -9.48 -48.92 5.01
CA LEU A 10 -8.62 -47.95 5.71
C LEU A 10 -7.34 -47.63 4.92
N GLY A 11 -6.74 -48.64 4.27
CA GLY A 11 -5.53 -48.46 3.47
C GLY A 11 -5.75 -47.57 2.24
N VAL A 12 -6.89 -47.71 1.57
CA VAL A 12 -7.27 -46.87 0.41
C VAL A 12 -7.60 -45.44 0.85
N LEU A 13 -8.29 -45.25 1.97
CA LEU A 13 -8.58 -43.92 2.52
C LEU A 13 -7.32 -43.16 2.94
N LEU A 14 -6.33 -43.85 3.52
CA LEU A 14 -5.03 -43.25 3.86
C LEU A 14 -4.19 -42.92 2.62
N LEU A 15 -4.25 -43.73 1.55
CA LEU A 15 -3.61 -43.43 0.27
C LEU A 15 -4.24 -42.25 -0.47
N VAL A 16 -5.56 -42.09 -0.42
CA VAL A 16 -6.26 -40.92 -0.98
C VAL A 16 -5.96 -39.65 -0.18
N ALA A 17 -5.87 -39.74 1.15
CA ALA A 17 -5.50 -38.61 2.00
C ALA A 17 -4.04 -38.14 1.77
N TRP A 18 -3.11 -39.08 1.55
CA TRP A 18 -1.71 -38.75 1.22
C TRP A 18 -1.55 -38.20 -0.21
N ALA A 19 -2.29 -38.75 -1.18
CA ALA A 19 -2.31 -38.23 -2.55
C ALA A 19 -2.92 -36.82 -2.65
N ALA A 20 -3.91 -36.49 -1.81
CA ALA A 20 -4.50 -35.16 -1.72
C ALA A 20 -3.55 -34.10 -1.11
N GLN A 21 -2.55 -34.51 -0.32
CA GLN A 21 -1.49 -33.62 0.18
C GLN A 21 -0.33 -33.44 -0.79
N LEU A 22 -0.17 -34.35 -1.77
CA LEU A 22 0.82 -34.24 -2.86
C LEU A 22 0.27 -33.53 -4.11
N TRP A 23 -1.06 -33.49 -4.30
CA TRP A 23 -1.71 -32.53 -5.18
C TRP A 23 -2.06 -31.26 -4.40
N GLY A 24 -1.00 -30.56 -4.00
CA GLY A 24 -1.08 -29.26 -3.38
C GLY A 24 -1.98 -28.33 -4.21
N SER A 25 -2.90 -27.66 -3.51
CA SER A 25 -3.69 -26.52 -3.97
C SER A 25 -2.84 -25.27 -4.20
N SER A 26 -1.76 -25.44 -4.96
CA SER A 26 -0.74 -24.45 -5.28
C SER A 26 -0.40 -24.55 -6.76
N SER A 27 -1.36 -24.29 -7.65
CA SER A 27 -1.06 -24.02 -9.07
C SER A 27 -2.18 -23.37 -9.91
N LEU A 28 -3.33 -22.97 -9.35
CA LEU A 28 -4.41 -22.34 -10.15
C LEU A 28 -4.98 -21.07 -9.51
N ARG A 29 -4.11 -20.28 -8.89
CA ARG A 29 -4.43 -18.95 -8.35
C ARG A 29 -3.27 -17.96 -8.55
N GLY A 30 -2.48 -18.15 -9.61
CA GLY A 30 -1.31 -17.34 -9.94
C GLY A 30 -1.52 -16.34 -11.07
N ASP A 31 -2.48 -16.59 -11.97
CA ASP A 31 -2.59 -15.81 -13.21
C ASP A 31 -3.66 -14.70 -13.18
N GLU A 32 -4.71 -14.84 -12.37
CA GLU A 32 -5.72 -13.77 -12.25
C GLU A 32 -5.26 -12.64 -11.32
N GLN A 33 -4.56 -12.96 -10.23
CA GLN A 33 -4.11 -11.95 -9.26
C GLN A 33 -2.93 -11.11 -9.78
N SER A 34 -2.10 -11.69 -10.66
CA SER A 34 -1.01 -10.98 -11.32
C SER A 34 -1.53 -10.06 -12.43
N ASN A 35 -2.54 -10.47 -13.20
CA ASN A 35 -3.18 -9.62 -14.21
C ASN A 35 -4.01 -8.48 -13.60
N GLU A 36 -4.80 -8.73 -12.55
CA GLU A 36 -5.53 -7.67 -11.85
C GLU A 36 -4.57 -6.64 -11.22
N ALA A 37 -3.46 -7.08 -10.62
CA ALA A 37 -2.45 -6.19 -10.08
C ALA A 37 -1.77 -5.35 -11.19
N HIS A 38 -1.50 -5.93 -12.36
CA HIS A 38 -0.87 -5.23 -13.47
C HIS A 38 -1.79 -4.21 -14.16
N VAL A 39 -3.09 -4.54 -14.28
CA VAL A 39 -4.12 -3.61 -14.82
C VAL A 39 -4.46 -2.51 -13.81
N SER A 40 -4.54 -2.87 -12.51
CA SER A 40 -4.74 -1.94 -11.40
C SER A 40 -3.63 -0.90 -11.29
N ALA A 41 -2.35 -1.31 -11.44
CA ALA A 41 -1.21 -0.40 -11.38
C ALA A 41 -1.29 0.68 -12.47
N GLY A 42 -1.62 0.31 -13.71
CA GLY A 42 -1.77 1.27 -14.81
C GLY A 42 -2.86 2.31 -14.56
N PHE A 43 -3.99 1.89 -14.00
CA PHE A 43 -5.12 2.78 -13.71
C PHE A 43 -4.88 3.66 -12.48
N ALA A 44 -4.21 3.14 -11.46
CA ALA A 44 -3.94 3.87 -10.21
C ALA A 44 -3.24 5.22 -10.47
N HIS A 45 -2.35 5.31 -11.46
CA HIS A 45 -1.60 6.53 -11.79
C HIS A 45 -2.40 7.58 -12.58
N MET A 46 -3.60 7.27 -13.04
CA MET A 46 -4.42 8.19 -13.85
C MET A 46 -5.18 9.24 -13.03
N PHE A 47 -5.12 9.16 -11.69
CA PHE A 47 -5.83 10.06 -10.78
C PHE A 47 -5.00 11.28 -10.33
N ALA A 48 -3.88 11.54 -11.01
CA ALA A 48 -2.96 12.64 -10.71
C ALA A 48 -2.61 12.69 -9.21
N THR A 49 -2.91 13.80 -8.53
CA THR A 49 -2.59 13.97 -7.10
C THR A 49 -3.58 13.30 -6.14
N LYS A 50 -4.57 12.56 -6.66
CA LYS A 50 -5.53 11.75 -5.89
C LYS A 50 -5.19 10.26 -5.88
N THR A 51 -4.18 9.85 -6.62
CA THR A 51 -3.64 8.49 -6.57
C THR A 51 -3.18 8.15 -5.15
N MET A 52 -3.51 6.93 -4.69
CA MET A 52 -2.98 6.38 -3.44
C MET A 52 -1.45 6.37 -3.44
N TYR A 53 -0.80 6.45 -2.28
CA TYR A 53 0.64 6.31 -2.26
C TYR A 53 1.06 4.98 -2.87
N TRP A 54 2.09 5.02 -3.69
CA TRP A 54 2.66 3.86 -4.37
C TRP A 54 4.17 4.03 -4.43
N ASP A 55 4.90 2.93 -4.44
CA ASP A 55 6.34 2.96 -4.48
C ASP A 55 6.83 3.30 -5.89
N GLN A 56 7.37 4.51 -6.05
CA GLN A 56 7.87 5.01 -7.33
C GLN A 56 8.99 4.16 -7.94
N ARG A 57 9.64 3.32 -7.13
CA ARG A 57 10.65 2.36 -7.59
C ARG A 57 10.02 1.23 -8.41
N GLU A 58 8.75 0.92 -8.20
CA GLU A 58 8.05 -0.21 -8.84
C GLU A 58 7.55 0.13 -10.26
N ALA A 59 7.24 1.39 -10.58
CA ALA A 59 6.85 1.79 -11.94
C ALA A 59 8.00 1.75 -12.94
N GLN A 60 9.25 1.73 -12.47
CA GLN A 60 10.43 1.62 -13.34
C GLN A 60 10.77 0.16 -13.68
N GLY A 61 9.73 -0.66 -13.92
CA GLY A 61 9.82 -2.10 -14.16
C GLY A 61 11.11 -2.53 -14.88
N GLY A 62 11.91 -3.35 -14.18
CA GLY A 62 12.96 -4.17 -14.78
C GLY A 62 14.15 -3.47 -15.43
N ARG A 63 14.24 -2.14 -15.43
CA ARG A 63 15.47 -1.44 -15.80
C ARG A 63 16.22 -1.15 -14.52
N ASN A 64 17.54 -1.32 -14.56
CA ASN A 64 18.46 -1.31 -13.42
C ASN A 64 18.61 0.07 -12.74
N ASP A 65 17.52 0.81 -12.53
CA ASP A 65 17.41 2.14 -11.91
C ASP A 65 17.38 2.10 -10.38
N ALA A 66 17.59 0.92 -9.78
CA ALA A 66 18.09 0.84 -8.41
C ALA A 66 19.39 1.66 -8.24
N SER A 67 20.10 1.93 -9.34
CA SER A 67 21.24 2.84 -9.42
C SER A 67 20.85 4.32 -9.34
N LEU A 68 19.75 4.75 -9.96
CA LEU A 68 19.31 6.16 -10.01
C LEU A 68 18.66 6.62 -8.69
N MET A 69 17.92 5.74 -8.01
CA MET A 69 17.43 6.01 -6.66
C MET A 69 18.50 5.82 -5.57
N ARG A 70 19.55 5.04 -5.83
CA ARG A 70 20.81 5.15 -5.05
C ARG A 70 21.48 6.50 -5.30
N ALA A 71 21.41 7.05 -6.51
CA ALA A 71 22.02 8.32 -6.90
C ALA A 71 21.25 9.57 -6.45
N LEU A 72 20.00 9.48 -6.00
CA LEU A 72 19.29 10.61 -5.39
C LEU A 72 19.44 10.67 -3.86
N VAL A 73 19.74 9.54 -3.22
CA VAL A 73 20.17 9.48 -1.81
C VAL A 73 21.68 9.62 -1.66
N ALA A 74 22.44 9.36 -2.73
CA ALA A 74 23.86 9.68 -2.81
C ALA A 74 24.02 11.05 -3.47
N LEU A 75 24.50 12.04 -2.72
CA LEU A 75 25.08 13.26 -3.30
C LEU A 75 25.87 12.91 -4.58
N PRO A 76 25.61 13.54 -5.74
CA PRO A 76 26.27 13.22 -7.01
C PRO A 76 27.81 13.26 -6.94
N ALA A 77 28.36 13.96 -5.96
CA ALA A 77 29.79 14.00 -5.65
C ALA A 77 30.37 12.68 -5.10
N LEU A 78 29.59 11.61 -4.93
CA LEU A 78 30.02 10.38 -4.22
C LEU A 78 29.91 9.08 -5.05
N ALA A 79 29.55 9.14 -6.34
CA ALA A 79 29.10 7.98 -7.11
C ALA A 79 30.19 7.15 -7.84
N GLU A 80 31.45 7.58 -7.89
CA GLU A 80 32.41 7.10 -8.92
C GLU A 80 33.53 6.16 -8.42
N THR A 81 33.42 5.40 -7.31
CA THR A 81 34.48 4.43 -6.95
C THR A 81 34.01 3.07 -6.39
N PRO A 82 34.60 1.94 -6.84
CA PRO A 82 34.26 0.58 -6.39
C PRO A 82 34.62 0.27 -4.93
N SER A 83 35.39 1.12 -4.26
CA SER A 83 35.87 0.89 -2.88
C SER A 83 34.79 1.07 -1.80
N ARG A 84 33.59 1.57 -2.13
CA ARG A 84 32.59 2.02 -1.13
C ARG A 84 31.53 1.03 -0.67
N ALA A 85 31.47 -0.20 -1.19
CA ALA A 85 30.68 -1.24 -0.53
C ALA A 85 31.18 -1.50 0.91
N LEU A 86 32.50 -1.35 1.13
CA LEU A 86 33.14 -1.38 2.43
C LEU A 86 32.85 -0.10 3.25
N PHE A 87 32.95 1.09 2.65
CA PHE A 87 32.68 2.35 3.36
C PHE A 87 31.24 2.50 3.87
N ARG A 88 30.24 1.87 3.21
CA ARG A 88 28.85 1.94 3.71
C ARG A 88 28.67 1.21 5.05
N GLN A 89 29.52 0.24 5.37
CA GLN A 89 29.54 -0.42 6.67
C GLN A 89 30.17 0.45 7.77
N GLU A 90 30.98 1.44 7.38
CA GLU A 90 31.68 2.35 8.30
C GLU A 90 30.95 3.69 8.51
N LEU A 91 29.85 3.92 7.79
CA LEU A 91 29.07 5.16 7.88
C LEU A 91 27.90 5.00 8.85
N GLN A 92 27.85 5.89 9.84
CA GLN A 92 26.73 5.99 10.78
C GLN A 92 25.71 7.01 10.29
N LEU A 93 24.43 6.62 10.21
CA LEU A 93 23.34 7.57 10.00
C LEU A 93 23.21 8.48 11.22
N ILE A 94 23.48 9.77 11.05
CA ILE A 94 23.41 10.77 12.14
C ILE A 94 22.01 11.39 12.24
N GLN A 95 21.36 11.69 11.12
CA GLN A 95 20.07 12.37 11.11
C GLN A 95 19.27 12.04 9.84
N THR A 96 17.94 11.94 9.99
CA THR A 96 16.98 11.87 8.88
C THR A 96 16.02 13.06 8.96
N GLN A 97 15.72 13.68 7.82
CA GLN A 97 14.69 14.73 7.69
C GLN A 97 13.70 14.29 6.63
N ILE A 98 12.40 14.39 6.94
CA ILE A 98 11.32 13.93 6.07
C ILE A 98 10.30 15.06 5.95
N VAL A 99 9.92 15.37 4.71
CA VAL A 99 8.76 16.19 4.40
C VAL A 99 7.77 15.30 3.68
N ALA A 100 6.65 15.02 4.34
CA ALA A 100 5.59 14.18 3.81
C ALA A 100 4.30 14.99 3.64
N ARG A 101 3.53 14.67 2.59
CA ARG A 101 2.15 15.12 2.47
C ARG A 101 1.29 14.36 3.49
N HIS A 102 0.11 14.90 3.79
CA HIS A 102 -0.94 14.12 4.45
C HIS A 102 -1.25 12.82 3.68
N GLY A 103 -1.68 11.79 4.40
CA GLY A 103 -2.14 10.52 3.80
C GLY A 103 -3.48 10.67 3.05
N ILE A 104 -4.03 9.55 2.57
CA ILE A 104 -5.33 9.50 1.90
C ILE A 104 -6.41 10.18 2.73
N ARG A 105 -7.22 11.03 2.09
CA ARG A 105 -8.28 11.82 2.72
C ARG A 105 -9.62 11.61 2.04
N TYR A 106 -10.70 11.92 2.74
CA TYR A 106 -12.01 12.08 2.12
C TYR A 106 -12.03 13.29 1.17
N PRO A 107 -12.96 13.35 0.21
CA PRO A 107 -13.12 14.51 -0.65
C PRO A 107 -13.41 15.78 0.16
N THR A 108 -13.01 16.93 -0.38
CA THR A 108 -13.41 18.22 0.21
C THR A 108 -14.90 18.48 -0.09
N GLY A 109 -15.57 19.33 0.67
CA GLY A 109 -16.98 19.62 0.46
C GLY A 109 -17.33 20.11 -0.94
N GLY A 110 -16.42 20.84 -1.59
CA GLY A 110 -16.58 21.18 -3.01
C GLY A 110 -16.76 19.94 -3.88
N ASN A 111 -15.85 18.97 -3.78
CA ASN A 111 -15.93 17.71 -4.50
C ASN A 111 -17.16 16.88 -4.08
N ILE A 112 -17.53 16.86 -2.79
CA ILE A 112 -18.73 16.17 -2.32
C ILE A 112 -19.98 16.75 -3.00
N ARG A 113 -20.12 18.08 -3.01
CA ARG A 113 -21.24 18.78 -3.66
C ARG A 113 -21.28 18.53 -5.17
N GLU A 114 -20.13 18.52 -5.83
CA GLU A 114 -20.03 18.23 -7.27
C GLU A 114 -20.51 16.80 -7.58
N ILE A 115 -20.08 15.81 -6.79
CA ILE A 115 -20.53 14.42 -6.98
C ILE A 115 -22.04 14.31 -6.72
N MET A 116 -22.56 14.92 -5.64
CA MET A 116 -24.00 14.93 -5.37
C MET A 116 -24.80 15.59 -6.51
N ALA A 117 -24.30 16.70 -7.04
CA ALA A 117 -24.92 17.39 -8.17
C ALA A 117 -24.92 16.53 -9.44
N LEU A 118 -23.82 15.79 -9.70
CA LEU A 118 -23.74 14.84 -10.79
C LEU A 118 -24.76 13.70 -10.62
N LEU A 119 -24.82 13.08 -9.45
CA LEU A 119 -25.81 12.02 -9.17
C LEU A 119 -27.24 12.50 -9.40
N LYS A 120 -27.56 13.73 -8.98
CA LYS A 120 -28.87 14.34 -9.25
C LYS A 120 -29.15 14.53 -10.74
N LYS A 121 -28.15 14.92 -11.53
CA LYS A 121 -28.28 15.06 -12.99
C LYS A 121 -28.46 13.72 -13.70
N LEU A 122 -27.96 12.63 -13.12
CA LEU A 122 -28.07 11.29 -13.69
C LEU A 122 -29.40 10.60 -13.35
N GLN A 123 -30.14 11.06 -12.33
CA GLN A 123 -31.42 10.47 -11.92
C GLN A 123 -32.44 10.24 -13.05
N PRO A 124 -32.62 11.17 -14.02
CA PRO A 124 -33.56 10.95 -15.12
C PRO A 124 -33.18 9.80 -16.07
N PHE A 125 -31.94 9.33 -16.01
CA PHE A 125 -31.38 8.28 -16.89
C PHE A 125 -31.16 6.97 -16.15
N VAL A 126 -31.76 6.77 -14.97
CA VAL A 126 -31.46 5.65 -14.06
C VAL A 126 -31.55 4.28 -14.75
N ASP A 127 -32.52 4.09 -15.64
CA ASP A 127 -32.72 2.82 -16.36
C ASP A 127 -31.60 2.53 -17.38
N ASP A 128 -30.92 3.56 -17.87
CA ASP A 128 -29.78 3.47 -18.79
C ASP A 128 -28.43 3.35 -18.05
N LEU A 129 -28.40 3.55 -16.72
CA LEU A 129 -27.17 3.48 -15.95
C LEU A 129 -26.75 2.02 -15.70
N PRO A 130 -25.44 1.73 -15.62
CA PRO A 130 -24.95 0.46 -15.10
C PRO A 130 -25.55 0.15 -13.73
N SER A 131 -25.84 -1.12 -13.47
CA SER A 131 -26.53 -1.57 -12.24
C SER A 131 -25.85 -1.09 -10.95
N TRP A 132 -24.52 -0.97 -10.92
CA TRP A 132 -23.77 -0.47 -9.77
C TRP A 132 -24.04 1.01 -9.45
N LEU A 133 -24.44 1.81 -10.44
CA LEU A 133 -24.67 3.25 -10.30
C LEU A 133 -26.14 3.59 -9.99
N GLN A 134 -27.08 2.70 -10.35
CA GLN A 134 -28.52 2.92 -10.15
C GLN A 134 -28.88 3.19 -8.68
N ASN A 135 -28.25 2.46 -7.76
CA ASN A 135 -28.44 2.60 -6.31
C ASN A 135 -27.23 3.21 -5.61
N TYR A 136 -26.36 3.91 -6.34
CA TYR A 136 -25.16 4.48 -5.77
C TYR A 136 -25.49 5.64 -4.84
N THR A 137 -24.94 5.57 -3.63
CA THR A 137 -24.94 6.65 -2.66
C THR A 137 -23.51 6.90 -2.21
N LEU A 138 -23.22 8.17 -1.88
CA LEU A 138 -21.90 8.52 -1.38
C LEU A 138 -21.67 7.85 -0.01
N PRO A 139 -20.56 7.11 0.18
CA PRO A 139 -20.25 6.45 1.45
C PRO A 139 -19.73 7.43 2.52
N TYR A 140 -19.66 8.72 2.19
CA TYR A 140 -19.22 9.80 3.06
C TYR A 140 -20.13 11.01 2.94
N ASN A 141 -20.19 11.79 4.01
CA ASN A 141 -21.03 12.98 4.12
C ASN A 141 -20.17 14.23 4.33
N MET A 142 -20.83 15.39 4.46
CA MET A 142 -20.16 16.67 4.68
C MET A 142 -19.40 16.76 6.02
N THR A 143 -19.72 15.94 7.01
CA THR A 143 -19.04 16.02 8.32
C THR A 143 -17.62 15.48 8.27
N MET A 144 -17.31 14.61 7.31
CA MET A 144 -15.98 14.02 7.13
C MET A 144 -15.15 14.74 6.06
N GLU A 145 -15.57 15.94 5.64
CA GLU A 145 -14.96 16.59 4.49
C GLU A 145 -13.46 16.88 4.69
N GLY A 146 -12.63 16.41 3.75
CA GLY A 146 -11.19 16.66 3.77
C GLY A 146 -10.45 16.12 4.99
N GLU A 147 -11.09 15.33 5.85
CA GLU A 147 -10.48 14.63 6.97
C GLU A 147 -9.57 13.49 6.48
N LEU A 148 -8.60 13.12 7.32
CA LEU A 148 -7.77 11.94 7.05
C LEU A 148 -8.65 10.69 7.05
N ALA A 149 -8.61 9.92 5.98
CA ALA A 149 -9.35 8.66 5.91
C ALA A 149 -8.63 7.58 6.72
N THR A 150 -9.36 6.55 7.16
CA THR A 150 -8.78 5.39 7.86
C THR A 150 -7.64 4.75 7.07
N ALA A 151 -7.80 4.65 5.74
CA ALA A 151 -6.75 4.16 4.85
C ALA A 151 -5.51 5.06 4.84
N GLY A 152 -5.69 6.38 4.98
CA GLY A 152 -4.59 7.35 5.06
C GLY A 152 -3.83 7.29 6.37
N ALA A 153 -4.52 7.05 7.49
CA ALA A 153 -3.86 6.80 8.78
C ALA A 153 -2.97 5.55 8.72
N ARG A 154 -3.48 4.45 8.14
CA ARG A 154 -2.69 3.23 7.94
C ARG A 154 -1.49 3.48 7.02
N GLU A 155 -1.67 4.23 5.93
CA GLU A 155 -0.58 4.61 5.03
C GLU A 155 0.56 5.32 5.78
N MET A 156 0.23 6.25 6.68
CA MET A 156 1.21 6.98 7.49
C MET A 156 1.91 6.08 8.52
N GLN A 157 1.17 5.20 9.19
CA GLN A 157 1.73 4.23 10.13
C GLN A 157 2.75 3.32 9.44
N GLU A 158 2.40 2.76 8.28
CA GLU A 158 3.30 1.91 7.51
C GLU A 158 4.50 2.69 6.96
N PHE A 159 4.30 3.95 6.56
CA PHE A 159 5.38 4.85 6.18
C PHE A 159 6.36 5.08 7.34
N GLY A 160 5.85 5.33 8.54
CA GLY A 160 6.65 5.46 9.76
C GLY A 160 7.44 4.19 10.07
N ALA A 161 6.80 3.02 10.02
CA ALA A 161 7.44 1.73 10.24
C ALA A 161 8.59 1.47 9.25
N ARG A 162 8.37 1.72 7.95
CA ARG A 162 9.43 1.59 6.93
C ARG A 162 10.57 2.59 7.13
N SER A 163 10.25 3.82 7.54
CA SER A 163 11.24 4.87 7.82
C SER A 163 12.13 4.48 8.99
N LEU A 164 11.54 3.92 10.06
CA LEU A 164 12.26 3.41 11.21
C LEU A 164 13.15 2.22 10.83
N ALA A 165 12.61 1.21 10.14
CA ALA A 165 13.38 0.04 9.72
C ALA A 165 14.60 0.44 8.85
N ARG A 166 14.46 1.44 7.99
CA ARG A 166 15.54 1.93 7.12
C ARG A 166 16.63 2.70 7.87
N SER A 167 16.33 3.20 9.07
CA SER A 167 17.32 3.92 9.90
C SER A 167 18.34 2.99 10.57
N GLY A 168 18.20 1.66 10.45
CA GLY A 168 19.09 0.68 11.08
C GLY A 168 18.86 0.53 12.59
N GLN A 169 17.81 1.15 13.13
CA GLN A 169 17.35 0.95 14.50
C GLN A 169 16.57 -0.37 14.58
N HIS A 170 17.17 -1.41 15.15
CA HIS A 170 16.60 -2.77 15.22
C HIS A 170 15.86 -3.10 16.53
N SER A 171 15.75 -2.15 17.46
CA SER A 171 15.07 -2.30 18.75
C SER A 171 13.91 -1.29 18.82
N PRO A 172 12.82 -1.55 19.58
CA PRO A 172 11.72 -0.59 19.69
C PRO A 172 12.29 0.76 20.14
N VAL A 173 12.27 1.74 19.24
CA VAL A 173 12.72 3.07 19.61
C VAL A 173 11.55 3.76 20.28
N GLU A 174 11.62 3.88 21.59
CA GLU A 174 10.68 4.70 22.33
C GLU A 174 10.77 6.14 21.80
N TYR A 175 9.62 6.67 21.39
CA TYR A 175 9.52 8.07 21.01
C TYR A 175 9.86 8.95 22.22
N THR A 176 10.88 9.80 22.06
CA THR A 176 11.14 10.90 22.99
C THR A 176 11.13 12.22 22.23
N LYS A 177 10.46 13.23 22.79
CA LYS A 177 10.39 14.60 22.21
C LYS A 177 11.77 15.25 22.01
N THR A 178 12.79 14.75 22.71
CA THR A 178 14.18 15.21 22.60
C THR A 178 14.91 14.65 21.39
N LYS A 179 14.55 13.44 20.94
CA LYS A 179 15.18 12.75 19.80
C LYS A 179 14.40 12.94 18.50
N TYR A 180 13.08 13.09 18.60
CA TYR A 180 12.18 13.20 17.45
C TYR A 180 11.45 14.54 17.44
N ARG A 181 11.62 15.28 16.35
CA ARG A 181 10.84 16.48 16.07
C ARG A 181 9.85 16.17 14.96
N VAL A 182 8.57 16.22 15.31
CA VAL A 182 7.47 16.09 14.35
C VAL A 182 6.76 17.44 14.30
N ALA A 183 6.63 17.98 13.10
CA ALA A 183 5.96 19.25 12.84
C ALA A 183 4.93 19.05 11.73
N HIS A 184 3.84 19.80 11.80
CA HIS A 184 2.78 19.77 10.81
C HIS A 184 2.25 21.19 10.56
N THR A 185 1.59 21.38 9.43
CA THR A 185 0.88 22.64 9.14
C THR A 185 -0.39 22.77 9.99
N PHE A 186 -1.06 23.92 9.95
CA PHE A 186 -2.32 24.15 10.68
C PHE A 186 -3.51 23.31 10.17
N VAL A 187 -3.37 22.60 9.04
CA VAL A 187 -4.44 21.84 8.41
C VAL A 187 -4.71 20.54 9.20
N PRO A 188 -5.96 20.23 9.62
CA PRO A 188 -6.28 19.07 10.47
C PRO A 188 -5.75 17.73 9.95
N ARG A 189 -6.02 17.38 8.69
CA ARG A 189 -5.49 16.13 8.08
C ARG A 189 -3.97 16.01 8.09
N ALA A 190 -3.24 17.13 8.09
CA ALA A 190 -1.78 17.11 8.18
C ALA A 190 -1.31 16.85 9.61
N ARG A 191 -2.01 17.41 10.61
CA ARG A 191 -1.82 17.06 12.03
C ARG A 191 -2.10 15.57 12.25
N ASP A 192 -3.25 15.08 11.79
CA ASP A 192 -3.67 13.70 12.02
C ASP A 192 -2.72 12.71 11.35
N SER A 193 -2.19 13.05 10.16
CA SER A 193 -1.17 12.26 9.47
C SER A 193 0.17 12.22 10.21
N ALA A 194 0.50 13.28 10.94
CA ALA A 194 1.73 13.35 11.72
C ALA A 194 1.63 12.60 13.06
N ILE A 195 0.41 12.36 13.54
CA ILE A 195 0.11 11.63 14.79
C ILE A 195 -0.02 10.12 14.52
N ALA A 196 -0.59 9.73 13.38
CA ALA A 196 -0.78 8.34 12.95
C ALA A 196 0.53 7.58 12.76
#